data_AF-A0A259MLY0-F1
#
_entry.id   AF-A0A259MLY0-F1
#
_cell.length_a   1.000
_cell.length_b   1.000
_cell.length_c   1.000
_cell.angle_alpha   90.00
_cell.angle_beta   90.00
_cell.angle_gamma   90.00
#
_symmetry.space_group_name_H-M   'P 1'
#
loop_
_entity.id
_entity.type
_entity.pdbx_description
1 polymer ?
#
loop_
_entity_poly.entity_id
_entity_poly.type
_entity_poly.pdbx_seq_one_letter_code
_entity_poly.pdbx_strand_id
1 'polypeptide(L)'
;TVVVLPEHIGTWLLAVDEKDALYRADERHQALRWLAARNPVDFLGAWLNADGDARLDDALLRTKAKRMAHDYQQLFGDLARDYRVTLVAGSIVLPEPRLHEGRLNVGRGSLYNVSLVFDRTGKPLGQPQRHAFEAGTLTTAAADTLQVLETPAGRLGVLLGSDTRHLARAQTQYDEAIELLAIPSDLDDQTDDTPLIAHLQAHGIRAGLKVHLRGRLWERSGQPTALAFDAGRSTHSASDRGAQLVNIWL
;
A
#
# COMPACT_ATOMS: atom_id res chain seq x y z
N THR A 1 8.76 -10.47 15.01
CA THR A 1 7.40 -10.00 14.72
C THR A 1 7.39 -9.22 13.44
N VAL A 2 6.48 -9.57 12.54
CA VAL A 2 6.17 -8.80 11.33
C VAL A 2 4.80 -8.16 11.54
N VAL A 3 4.68 -6.86 11.28
CA VAL A 3 3.42 -6.12 11.34
C VAL A 3 3.08 -5.68 9.92
N VAL A 4 1.82 -5.84 9.52
CA VAL A 4 1.34 -5.50 8.19
C VAL A 4 0.24 -4.45 8.31
N LEU A 5 0.43 -3.32 7.64
CA LEU A 5 -0.57 -2.26 7.52
C LEU A 5 -1.33 -2.39 6.19
N PRO A 6 -2.57 -1.86 6.11
CA PRO A 6 -3.37 -1.94 4.90
C PRO A 6 -2.86 -1.05 3.76
N GLU A 7 -3.30 -1.36 2.55
CA GLU A 7 -3.02 -0.57 1.36
C GLU A 7 -3.55 0.87 1.50
N HIS A 8 -2.90 1.80 0.80
CA HIS A 8 -3.20 3.23 0.73
C HIS A 8 -3.19 4.01 2.05
N ILE A 9 -2.83 3.38 3.17
CA ILE A 9 -2.70 4.07 4.47
C ILE A 9 -1.76 5.28 4.40
N GLY A 10 -0.68 5.19 3.61
CA GLY A 10 0.27 6.27 3.40
C GLY A 10 -0.16 7.31 2.37
N THR A 11 -1.06 6.96 1.44
CA THR A 11 -1.56 7.91 0.42
C THR A 11 -2.26 9.11 1.07
N TRP A 12 -2.89 8.92 2.23
CA TRP A 12 -3.57 9.98 2.97
C TRP A 12 -2.64 11.03 3.60
N LEU A 13 -1.31 10.83 3.55
CA LEU A 13 -0.35 11.90 3.86
C LEU A 13 -0.50 13.11 2.92
N LEU A 14 -1.20 12.93 1.78
CA LEU A 14 -1.69 14.03 0.95
C LEU A 14 -2.48 15.09 1.73
N ALA A 15 -3.20 14.69 2.78
CA ALA A 15 -4.05 15.55 3.59
C ALA A 15 -3.29 16.30 4.72
N VAL A 16 -2.01 15.99 4.95
CA VAL A 16 -1.22 16.65 6.00
C VAL A 16 -1.11 18.15 5.71
N ASP A 17 -1.25 18.97 6.77
CA ASP A 17 -1.31 20.43 6.77
C ASP A 17 -2.51 21.06 6.01
N GLU A 18 -3.52 20.27 5.64
CA GLU A 18 -4.74 20.81 5.04
C GLU A 18 -5.75 21.27 6.10
N LYS A 19 -6.41 22.41 5.84
CA LYS A 19 -7.42 22.95 6.79
C LYS A 19 -8.62 22.01 6.92
N ASP A 20 -9.28 22.09 8.08
CA ASP A 20 -10.48 21.34 8.49
C ASP A 20 -11.56 21.09 7.43
N ALA A 21 -11.70 21.99 6.45
CA ALA A 21 -12.66 21.85 5.35
C ALA A 21 -12.47 20.55 4.55
N LEU A 22 -11.25 20.01 4.47
CA LEU A 22 -10.98 18.72 3.84
C LEU A 22 -11.59 17.54 4.63
N TYR A 23 -11.52 17.62 5.96
CA TYR A 23 -12.00 16.59 6.88
C TYR A 23 -13.52 16.64 7.08
N ARG A 24 -14.18 17.76 6.75
CA ARG A 24 -15.63 17.94 6.83
C ARG A 24 -16.38 17.74 5.51
N ALA A 25 -15.67 17.51 4.41
CA ALA A 25 -16.32 17.22 3.14
C ALA A 25 -17.07 15.89 3.22
N ASP A 26 -18.25 15.80 2.60
CA ASP A 26 -19.01 14.55 2.55
C ASP A 26 -18.54 13.63 1.41
N GLU A 27 -17.95 14.22 0.36
CA GLU A 27 -17.48 13.51 -0.84
C GLU A 27 -16.00 13.79 -1.15
N ARG A 28 -15.28 12.74 -1.56
CA ARG A 28 -13.87 12.78 -2.00
C ARG A 28 -13.62 13.85 -3.04
N HIS A 29 -14.47 13.90 -4.08
CA HIS A 29 -14.32 14.85 -5.19
C HIS A 29 -14.40 16.29 -4.71
N GLN A 30 -15.30 16.59 -3.77
CA GLN A 30 -15.41 17.92 -3.19
C GLN A 30 -14.18 18.25 -2.35
N ALA A 31 -13.71 17.31 -1.54
CA ALA A 31 -12.53 17.46 -0.70
C ALA A 31 -11.27 17.75 -1.54
N LEU A 32 -11.06 16.99 -2.62
CA LEU A 32 -9.93 17.16 -3.53
C LEU A 32 -10.01 18.47 -4.32
N ARG A 33 -11.19 18.92 -4.73
CA ARG A 33 -11.36 20.27 -5.32
C ARG A 33 -10.99 21.39 -4.36
N TRP A 34 -11.33 21.26 -3.08
CA TRP A 34 -10.90 22.22 -2.05
C TRP A 34 -9.38 22.23 -1.87
N LEU A 35 -8.75 21.05 -1.93
CA LEU A 35 -7.30 20.89 -1.86
C LEU A 35 -6.62 21.52 -3.09
N ALA A 36 -7.23 21.36 -4.26
CA ALA A 36 -6.73 21.91 -5.52
C ALA A 36 -6.87 23.44 -5.61
N ALA A 37 -7.97 24.01 -5.11
CA ALA A 37 -8.22 25.46 -5.08
C ALA A 37 -7.19 26.24 -4.23
N ARG A 38 -6.40 25.56 -3.38
CA ARG A 38 -5.37 26.17 -2.53
C ARG A 38 -3.96 26.18 -3.13
N ASN A 39 -3.75 25.53 -4.28
CA ASN A 39 -2.47 25.50 -4.99
C ASN A 39 -2.55 26.24 -6.35
N PRO A 40 -2.87 27.56 -6.37
CA PRO A 40 -3.27 28.27 -7.58
C PRO A 40 -2.19 28.40 -8.66
N VAL A 41 -0.90 28.30 -8.31
CA VAL A 41 0.21 28.55 -9.26
C VAL A 41 0.53 27.32 -10.11
N ASP A 42 0.25 26.11 -9.62
CA ASP A 42 0.45 24.84 -10.34
C ASP A 42 -0.81 24.38 -11.10
N PHE A 43 -1.94 25.09 -10.90
CA PHE A 43 -3.29 24.66 -11.28
C PHE A 43 -3.78 25.18 -12.64
N LEU A 44 -3.06 26.12 -13.26
CA LEU A 44 -3.47 26.77 -14.51
C LEU A 44 -3.60 25.82 -15.72
N GLY A 45 -3.02 24.61 -15.67
CA GLY A 45 -3.04 23.65 -16.78
C GLY A 45 -4.09 22.53 -16.71
N ALA A 46 -4.73 22.31 -15.55
CA ALA A 46 -5.51 21.09 -15.30
C ALA A 46 -7.04 21.24 -15.43
N TRP A 47 -7.55 22.46 -15.70
CA TRP A 47 -8.97 22.80 -15.53
C TRP A 47 -9.91 22.53 -16.71
N LEU A 48 -9.48 21.77 -17.72
CA LEU A 48 -10.28 21.51 -18.92
C LEU A 48 -10.46 20.00 -19.15
N ASN A 49 -11.72 19.53 -19.00
CA ASN A 49 -12.32 18.23 -19.40
C ASN A 49 -12.58 17.18 -18.31
N ALA A 50 -13.49 16.23 -18.63
CA ALA A 50 -13.95 15.11 -17.79
C ALA A 50 -12.86 14.08 -17.43
N ASP A 51 -11.69 14.13 -18.07
CA ASP A 51 -10.42 13.55 -17.58
C ASP A 51 -9.85 14.29 -16.35
N GLY A 52 -10.55 15.34 -15.90
CA GLY A 52 -10.13 16.32 -14.91
C GLY A 52 -9.91 15.69 -13.55
N ASP A 53 -10.85 14.91 -13.00
CA ASP A 53 -10.72 14.40 -11.63
C ASP A 53 -9.51 13.44 -11.48
N ALA A 54 -9.26 12.58 -12.47
CA ALA A 54 -8.07 11.71 -12.47
C ALA A 54 -6.75 12.48 -12.68
N ARG A 55 -6.77 13.51 -13.54
CA ARG A 55 -5.62 14.41 -13.75
C ARG A 55 -5.36 15.31 -12.55
N LEU A 56 -6.41 15.69 -11.84
CA LEU A 56 -6.37 16.47 -10.60
C LEU A 56 -5.73 15.63 -9.50
N ASP A 57 -6.15 14.38 -9.32
CA ASP A 57 -5.55 13.46 -8.37
C ASP A 57 -4.07 13.20 -8.70
N ASP A 58 -3.74 12.95 -9.97
CA ASP A 58 -2.34 12.78 -10.40
C ASP A 58 -1.50 14.04 -10.13
N ALA A 59 -2.01 15.23 -10.47
CA ALA A 59 -1.32 16.49 -10.22
C ALA A 59 -1.09 16.74 -8.72
N LEU A 60 -2.12 16.52 -7.89
CA LEU A 60 -2.03 16.70 -6.44
C LEU A 60 -1.00 15.75 -5.82
N LEU A 61 -1.03 14.48 -6.22
CA LEU A 61 -0.05 13.48 -5.78
C LEU A 61 1.37 13.89 -6.18
N ARG A 62 1.57 14.38 -7.41
CA ARG A 62 2.89 14.84 -7.87
C ARG A 62 3.39 16.07 -7.12
N THR A 63 2.53 17.04 -6.84
CA THR A 63 2.91 18.25 -6.11
C THR A 63 3.36 17.93 -4.69
N LYS A 64 2.66 17.03 -4.00
CA LYS A 64 2.99 16.63 -2.62
C LYS A 64 3.95 15.45 -2.51
N ALA A 65 4.28 14.77 -3.60
CA ALA A 65 5.04 13.52 -3.63
C ALA A 65 6.33 13.54 -2.79
N LYS A 66 7.13 14.61 -2.87
CA LYS A 66 8.39 14.71 -2.12
C LYS A 66 8.16 14.73 -0.60
N ARG A 67 7.19 15.52 -0.15
CA ARG A 67 6.83 15.60 1.27
C ARG A 67 6.19 14.29 1.72
N MET A 68 5.25 13.77 0.95
CA MET A 68 4.60 12.49 1.25
C MET A 68 5.62 11.34 1.38
N ALA A 69 6.61 11.25 0.49
CA ALA A 69 7.67 10.26 0.57
C ALA A 69 8.54 10.40 1.83
N HIS A 70 8.88 11.64 2.21
CA HIS A 70 9.62 11.93 3.44
C HIS A 70 8.81 11.55 4.68
N ASP A 71 7.57 12.03 4.78
CA ASP A 71 6.68 11.80 5.92
C ASP A 71 6.35 10.31 6.05
N TYR A 72 6.12 9.61 4.94
CA TYR A 72 5.91 8.17 4.89
C TYR A 72 7.10 7.41 5.45
N GLN A 73 8.31 7.74 4.98
CA GLN A 73 9.51 7.06 5.44
C GLN A 73 9.79 7.32 6.91
N GLN A 74 9.63 8.57 7.36
CA GLN A 74 9.83 8.94 8.75
C GLN A 74 8.82 8.25 9.66
N LEU A 75 7.52 8.39 9.38
CA LEU A 75 6.45 7.84 10.20
C LEU A 75 6.60 6.32 10.38
N PHE A 76 6.71 5.59 9.29
CA PHE A 76 6.74 4.12 9.36
C PHE A 76 8.09 3.59 9.81
N GLY A 77 9.20 4.28 9.50
CA GLY A 77 10.51 3.96 10.06
C GLY A 77 10.54 4.16 11.58
N ASP A 78 9.99 5.27 12.08
CA ASP A 78 9.88 5.54 13.51
C ASP A 78 9.00 4.51 14.21
N LEU A 79 7.83 4.18 13.65
CA LEU A 79 6.97 3.12 14.19
C LEU A 79 7.70 1.77 14.26
N ALA A 80 8.41 1.36 13.20
CA ALA A 80 9.14 0.10 13.19
C ALA A 80 10.24 0.05 14.25
N ARG A 81 10.97 1.17 14.43
CA ARG A 81 12.02 1.34 15.44
C ARG A 81 11.48 1.34 16.86
N ASP A 82 10.44 2.16 17.12
CA ASP A 82 9.89 2.38 18.44
C ASP A 82 9.24 1.10 18.99
N TYR A 83 8.55 0.34 18.13
CA TYR A 83 7.96 -0.95 18.48
C TYR A 83 8.90 -2.15 18.25
N ARG A 84 10.09 -1.94 17.66
CA ARG A 84 11.11 -2.96 17.35
C ARG A 84 10.56 -4.13 16.53
N VAL A 85 9.75 -3.82 15.52
CA VAL A 85 9.11 -4.80 14.62
C VAL A 85 9.62 -4.66 13.19
N THR A 86 9.56 -5.74 12.41
CA THR A 86 9.60 -5.60 10.95
C THR A 86 8.23 -5.09 10.51
N LEU A 87 8.17 -3.97 9.79
CA LEU A 87 6.91 -3.32 9.43
C LEU A 87 6.73 -3.28 7.91
N VAL A 88 5.69 -3.94 7.41
CA VAL A 88 5.19 -3.74 6.04
C VAL A 88 4.25 -2.54 6.08
N ALA A 89 4.73 -1.40 5.57
CA ALA A 89 4.12 -0.09 5.76
C ALA A 89 2.93 0.17 4.83
N GLY A 90 2.09 -0.84 4.60
CA GLY A 90 0.92 -0.73 3.75
C GLY A 90 1.32 -0.28 2.35
N SER A 91 0.69 0.77 1.84
CA SER A 91 1.17 1.41 0.63
C SER A 91 0.94 2.92 0.57
N ILE A 92 1.62 3.53 -0.40
CA ILE A 92 1.53 4.94 -0.77
C ILE A 92 1.61 5.07 -2.29
N VAL A 93 0.97 6.08 -2.87
CA VAL A 93 1.09 6.38 -4.30
C VAL A 93 2.15 7.45 -4.54
N LEU A 94 3.17 7.14 -5.34
CA LEU A 94 4.30 8.04 -5.63
C LEU A 94 4.74 7.97 -7.11
N PRO A 95 5.25 9.07 -7.69
CA PRO A 95 5.79 9.07 -9.04
C PRO A 95 7.21 8.51 -9.08
N GLU A 96 7.43 7.47 -9.88
CA GLU A 96 8.73 6.81 -10.12
C GLU A 96 9.60 6.69 -8.84
N PRO A 97 9.10 6.03 -7.77
CA PRO A 97 9.75 6.04 -6.46
C PRO A 97 10.97 5.12 -6.43
N ARG A 98 12.08 5.60 -5.86
CA ARG A 98 13.34 4.85 -5.77
C ARG A 98 13.97 5.04 -4.42
N LEU A 99 14.52 3.97 -3.85
CA LEU A 99 15.36 4.09 -2.67
C LEU A 99 16.81 4.32 -3.12
N HIS A 100 17.38 5.46 -2.72
CA HIS A 100 18.78 5.79 -2.96
C HIS A 100 19.41 6.21 -1.63
N GLU A 101 20.50 5.55 -1.25
CA GLU A 101 21.21 5.78 0.03
C GLU A 101 20.28 5.71 1.25
N GLY A 102 19.34 4.76 1.23
CA GLY A 102 18.37 4.57 2.32
C GLY A 102 17.28 5.65 2.38
N ARG A 103 17.19 6.57 1.42
CA ARG A 103 16.13 7.59 1.33
C ARG A 103 15.19 7.32 0.16
N LEU A 104 13.89 7.42 0.42
CA LEU A 104 12.82 7.30 -0.56
C LEU A 104 12.74 8.60 -1.35
N ASN A 105 13.17 8.56 -2.61
CA ASN A 105 13.10 9.68 -3.53
C ASN A 105 12.01 9.43 -4.57
N VAL A 106 11.46 10.52 -5.10
CA VAL A 106 10.42 10.50 -6.13
C VAL A 106 10.97 11.07 -7.44
N GLY A 107 10.56 10.47 -8.57
CA GLY A 107 10.96 10.87 -9.92
C GLY A 107 9.86 11.63 -10.65
N ARG A 108 9.98 11.70 -11.99
CA ARG A 108 9.05 12.43 -12.89
C ARG A 108 8.19 11.50 -13.77
N GLY A 109 8.22 10.20 -13.51
CA GLY A 109 7.55 9.19 -14.34
C GLY A 109 6.11 8.87 -13.91
N SER A 110 5.68 7.66 -14.26
CA SER A 110 4.38 7.09 -13.88
C SER A 110 4.16 7.05 -12.37
N LEU A 111 2.91 7.16 -11.93
CA LEU A 111 2.52 6.91 -10.54
C LEU A 111 2.48 5.42 -10.28
N TYR A 112 3.03 4.99 -9.15
CA TYR A 112 2.99 3.62 -8.70
C TYR A 112 2.40 3.55 -7.32
N ASN A 113 1.62 2.50 -7.07
CA ASN A 113 1.23 2.13 -5.72
C ASN A 113 2.35 1.28 -5.13
N VAL A 114 2.99 1.78 -4.07
CA VAL A 114 4.22 1.21 -3.57
C VAL A 114 4.15 0.85 -2.10
N SER A 115 4.70 -0.32 -1.78
CA SER A 115 4.91 -0.76 -0.40
C SER A 115 6.39 -0.74 -0.08
N LEU A 116 6.72 -0.28 1.13
CA LEU A 116 8.08 -0.37 1.68
C LEU A 116 8.03 -1.18 2.98
N VAL A 117 9.06 -1.99 3.19
CA VAL A 117 9.24 -2.73 4.44
C VAL A 117 10.36 -2.09 5.24
N PHE A 118 10.16 -1.94 6.54
CA PHE A 118 11.15 -1.41 7.46
C PHE A 118 11.62 -2.51 8.41
N ASP A 119 12.91 -2.49 8.72
CA ASP A 119 13.48 -3.34 9.78
C ASP A 119 13.19 -2.80 11.17
N ARG A 120 13.58 -3.57 12.19
CA ARG A 120 13.41 -3.24 13.61
C ARG A 120 14.19 -1.99 14.07
N THR A 121 15.05 -1.44 13.22
CA THR A 121 15.80 -0.20 13.48
C THR A 121 15.18 1.01 12.79
N GLY A 122 14.12 0.80 12.00
CA GLY A 122 13.45 1.84 11.23
C GLY A 122 14.08 2.09 9.85
N LYS A 123 14.96 1.22 9.38
CA LYS A 123 15.58 1.36 8.06
C LYS A 123 14.79 0.59 7.00
N PRO A 124 14.62 1.14 5.79
CA PRO A 124 14.02 0.40 4.68
C PRO A 124 14.79 -0.88 4.31
N LEU A 125 14.07 -1.94 4.03
CA LEU A 125 14.57 -3.21 3.51
C LEU A 125 14.26 -3.31 2.01
N GLY A 126 15.32 -3.40 1.19
CA GLY A 126 15.22 -3.53 -0.26
C GLY A 126 14.66 -2.30 -0.98
N GLN A 127 14.27 -2.46 -2.24
CA GLN A 127 13.64 -1.40 -3.03
C GLN A 127 12.13 -1.30 -2.75
N PRO A 128 11.48 -0.14 -3.01
CA PRO A 128 10.04 0.00 -2.92
C PRO A 128 9.37 -0.96 -3.91
N GLN A 129 8.45 -1.78 -3.42
CA GLN A 129 7.74 -2.77 -4.22
C GLN A 129 6.66 -2.07 -5.05
N ARG A 130 6.88 -1.94 -6.36
CA ARG A 130 5.97 -1.19 -7.24
C ARG A 130 4.86 -2.05 -7.82
N HIS A 131 3.63 -1.59 -7.65
CA HIS A 131 2.46 -2.15 -8.28
C HIS A 131 1.84 -1.13 -9.23
N ALA A 132 1.10 -1.66 -10.21
CA ALA A 132 0.28 -0.86 -11.09
C ALA A 132 -0.65 0.04 -10.26
N PHE A 133 -0.78 1.28 -10.68
CA PHE A 133 -1.75 2.22 -10.16
C PHE A 133 -2.60 2.74 -11.31
N GLU A 134 -3.91 2.74 -11.10
CA GLU A 134 -4.89 3.25 -12.05
C GLU A 134 -5.42 4.59 -11.53
N ALA A 135 -5.17 5.65 -12.29
CA ALA A 135 -5.76 6.97 -12.08
C ALA A 135 -6.70 7.29 -13.26
N GLY A 136 -7.97 6.94 -13.12
CA GLY A 136 -8.96 7.10 -14.20
C GLY A 136 -8.59 6.27 -15.43
N THR A 137 -8.31 6.93 -16.56
CA THR A 137 -7.89 6.28 -17.81
C THR A 137 -6.38 6.00 -17.89
N LEU A 138 -5.60 6.47 -16.91
CA LEU A 138 -4.16 6.28 -16.87
C LEU A 138 -3.82 5.03 -16.05
N THR A 139 -3.58 3.92 -16.73
CA THR A 139 -3.05 2.69 -16.11
C THR A 139 -1.53 2.65 -16.28
N THR A 140 -0.84 2.42 -15.17
CA THR A 140 0.61 2.18 -15.19
C THR A 140 0.86 0.69 -15.19
N ALA A 141 1.72 0.21 -16.09
CA ALA A 141 2.07 -1.21 -16.12
C ALA A 141 2.81 -1.59 -14.83
N ALA A 142 2.47 -2.74 -14.26
CA ALA A 142 3.10 -3.25 -13.05
C ALA A 142 4.62 -3.37 -13.27
N ALA A 143 5.40 -2.61 -12.50
CA ALA A 143 6.78 -2.34 -12.84
C ALA A 143 7.76 -3.44 -12.41
N ASP A 144 7.51 -4.15 -11.31
CA ASP A 144 8.57 -4.94 -10.67
C ASP A 144 8.18 -6.41 -10.44
N THR A 145 9.18 -7.29 -10.57
CA THR A 145 9.11 -8.65 -10.05
C THR A 145 9.06 -8.57 -8.52
N LEU A 146 8.22 -9.41 -7.90
CA LEU A 146 8.07 -9.39 -6.45
C LEU A 146 9.42 -9.66 -5.75
N GLN A 147 9.81 -8.77 -4.86
CA GLN A 147 11.06 -8.89 -4.09
C GLN A 147 10.86 -9.82 -2.89
N VAL A 148 11.86 -10.68 -2.63
CA VAL A 148 11.94 -11.49 -1.40
C VAL A 148 12.85 -10.79 -0.40
N LEU A 149 12.37 -10.59 0.81
CA LEU A 149 13.05 -9.85 1.87
C LEU A 149 13.46 -10.77 3.00
N GLU A 150 14.74 -10.74 3.36
CA GLU A 150 15.22 -11.43 4.55
C GLU A 150 14.74 -10.72 5.81
N THR A 151 14.04 -11.45 6.67
CA THR A 151 13.56 -10.94 7.95
C THR A 151 13.89 -11.93 9.07
N PRO A 152 13.92 -11.48 10.33
CA PRO A 152 14.11 -12.37 11.47
C PRO A 152 13.02 -13.43 11.62
N ALA A 153 11.85 -13.23 11.00
CA ALA A 153 10.78 -14.20 10.99
C ALA A 153 10.90 -15.20 9.84
N GLY A 154 11.74 -14.96 8.83
CA GLY A 154 11.86 -15.76 7.62
C GLY A 154 11.83 -14.89 6.35
N ARG A 155 11.90 -15.54 5.19
CA ARG A 155 11.84 -14.88 3.88
C ARG A 155 10.45 -14.35 3.58
N LEU A 156 10.31 -13.02 3.57
CA LEU A 156 9.05 -12.30 3.41
C LEU A 156 8.85 -11.81 1.97
N GLY A 157 7.74 -12.17 1.34
CA GLY A 157 7.22 -11.52 0.15
C GLY A 157 6.15 -10.48 0.51
N VAL A 158 6.03 -9.43 -0.30
CA VAL A 158 4.96 -8.43 -0.20
C VAL A 158 4.21 -8.34 -1.53
N LEU A 159 2.90 -8.54 -1.49
CA LEU A 159 2.01 -8.44 -2.64
C LEU A 159 0.93 -7.40 -2.33
N LEU A 160 0.77 -6.35 -3.14
CA LEU A 160 -0.37 -5.44 -2.96
C LEU A 160 -1.57 -6.01 -3.70
N GLY A 161 -2.70 -6.06 -2.99
CA GLY A 161 -3.93 -6.69 -3.46
C GLY A 161 -3.79 -8.21 -3.67
N SER A 162 -4.78 -8.82 -4.31
CA SER A 162 -4.86 -10.28 -4.49
C SER A 162 -4.51 -10.80 -5.89
N ASP A 163 -3.74 -10.06 -6.70
CA ASP A 163 -3.35 -10.56 -8.04
C ASP A 163 -2.29 -11.67 -7.95
N THR A 164 -2.76 -12.91 -7.90
CA THR A 164 -1.94 -14.13 -7.83
C THR A 164 -1.01 -14.32 -9.05
N ARG A 165 -1.23 -13.63 -10.16
CA ARG A 165 -0.34 -13.69 -11.34
C ARG A 165 1.05 -13.14 -11.03
N HIS A 166 1.13 -12.13 -10.17
CA HIS A 166 2.41 -11.57 -9.70
C HIS A 166 3.14 -12.53 -8.78
N LEU A 167 2.39 -13.23 -7.91
CA LEU A 167 2.93 -14.23 -7.00
C LEU A 167 3.52 -15.44 -7.74
N ALA A 168 2.82 -15.93 -8.78
CA ALA A 168 3.29 -17.03 -9.60
C ALA A 168 4.62 -16.71 -10.33
N ARG A 169 4.75 -15.49 -10.88
CA ARG A 169 6.00 -15.06 -11.56
C ARG A 169 7.19 -14.95 -10.60
N ALA A 170 6.95 -14.50 -9.38
CA ALA A 170 7.99 -14.39 -8.37
C ALA A 170 8.60 -15.75 -8.04
N GLN A 171 7.76 -16.75 -7.80
CA GLN A 171 8.20 -18.07 -7.40
C GLN A 171 8.92 -18.84 -8.51
N THR A 172 8.70 -18.49 -9.78
CA THR A 172 9.49 -19.04 -10.89
C THR A 172 10.89 -18.44 -11.02
N GLN A 173 11.14 -17.26 -10.44
CA GLN A 173 12.40 -16.53 -10.58
C GLN A 173 13.35 -16.75 -9.40
N TYR A 174 12.83 -16.98 -8.19
CA TYR A 174 13.63 -17.24 -7.00
C TYR A 174 13.64 -18.74 -6.69
N ASP A 175 14.80 -19.37 -6.84
CA ASP A 175 15.10 -20.74 -6.37
C ASP A 175 14.98 -20.86 -4.82
N GLU A 176 14.69 -19.74 -4.14
CA GLU A 176 14.52 -19.62 -2.69
C GLU A 176 13.04 -19.34 -2.36
N ALA A 177 12.38 -20.33 -1.76
CA ALA A 177 10.95 -20.31 -1.45
C ALA A 177 10.60 -19.16 -0.49
N ILE A 178 9.64 -18.31 -0.87
CA ILE A 178 8.98 -17.36 0.03
C ILE A 178 8.41 -18.16 1.21
N GLU A 179 8.69 -17.76 2.44
CA GLU A 179 8.18 -18.44 3.64
C GLU A 179 6.96 -17.72 4.22
N LEU A 180 6.97 -16.40 4.13
CA LEU A 180 5.97 -15.49 4.67
C LEU A 180 5.43 -14.60 3.56
N LEU A 181 4.12 -14.39 3.49
CA LEU A 181 3.51 -13.47 2.54
C LEU A 181 2.68 -12.41 3.26
N ALA A 182 3.02 -11.13 3.06
CA ALA A 182 2.20 -10.01 3.51
C ALA A 182 1.40 -9.45 2.32
N ILE A 183 0.10 -9.25 2.52
CA ILE A 183 -0.82 -8.79 1.49
C ILE A 183 -1.61 -7.57 1.99
N PRO A 184 -1.03 -6.36 1.94
CA PRO A 184 -1.82 -5.14 2.11
C PRO A 184 -2.84 -5.04 0.97
N SER A 185 -4.10 -4.87 1.32
CA SER A 185 -5.22 -4.73 0.37
C SER A 185 -6.05 -3.48 0.68
N ASP A 186 -6.60 -2.88 -0.37
CA ASP A 186 -7.56 -1.78 -0.23
C ASP A 186 -8.95 -2.27 0.20
N LEU A 187 -9.82 -1.31 0.48
CA LEU A 187 -11.21 -1.50 0.87
C LEU A 187 -12.05 -2.17 -0.23
N ASP A 188 -11.72 -1.90 -1.50
CA ASP A 188 -12.46 -2.37 -2.67
C ASP A 188 -11.96 -3.73 -3.20
N ASP A 189 -10.84 -4.23 -2.66
CA ASP A 189 -10.19 -5.49 -3.06
C ASP A 189 -10.88 -6.75 -2.46
N GLN A 190 -12.20 -6.83 -2.60
CA GLN A 190 -13.00 -7.96 -2.11
C GLN A 190 -13.04 -9.10 -3.14
N THR A 191 -11.94 -9.80 -3.28
CA THR A 191 -11.84 -11.00 -4.12
C THR A 191 -12.12 -12.28 -3.34
N ASP A 192 -12.59 -13.31 -4.04
CA ASP A 192 -12.54 -14.68 -3.52
C ASP A 192 -11.08 -15.05 -3.22
N ASP A 193 -10.78 -15.34 -1.95
CA ASP A 193 -9.44 -15.72 -1.51
C ASP A 193 -9.10 -17.19 -1.83
N THR A 194 -10.05 -17.98 -2.34
CA THR A 194 -9.85 -19.41 -2.64
C THR A 194 -8.64 -19.66 -3.56
N PRO A 195 -8.45 -18.93 -4.68
CA PRO A 195 -7.27 -19.12 -5.54
C PRO A 195 -5.96 -18.76 -4.83
N LEU A 196 -5.99 -17.72 -3.99
CA LEU A 196 -4.84 -17.32 -3.19
C LEU A 196 -4.48 -18.41 -2.17
N ILE A 197 -5.45 -18.92 -1.41
CA ILE A 197 -5.24 -19.98 -0.41
C ILE A 197 -4.69 -21.25 -1.08
N ALA A 198 -5.27 -21.66 -2.21
CA ALA A 198 -4.78 -22.80 -2.98
C ALA A 198 -3.32 -22.61 -3.42
N HIS A 199 -2.97 -21.40 -3.87
CA HIS A 199 -1.61 -21.06 -4.26
C HIS A 199 -0.62 -21.12 -3.08
N LEU A 200 -1.01 -20.60 -1.91
CA LEU A 200 -0.21 -20.64 -0.68
C LEU A 200 0.08 -22.08 -0.24
N GLN A 201 -0.93 -22.96 -0.31
CA GLN A 201 -0.79 -24.38 0.02
C GLN A 201 0.11 -25.12 -0.98
N ALA A 202 -0.10 -24.91 -2.28
CA ALA A 202 0.64 -25.59 -3.33
C ALA A 202 2.14 -25.29 -3.30
N HIS A 203 2.53 -24.08 -2.87
CA HIS A 203 3.92 -23.63 -2.83
C HIS A 203 4.54 -23.69 -1.43
N GLY A 204 3.87 -24.33 -0.47
CA GLY A 204 4.41 -24.55 0.87
C GLY A 204 4.73 -23.26 1.64
N ILE A 205 4.00 -22.18 1.37
CA ILE A 205 4.14 -20.94 2.14
C ILE A 205 3.80 -21.27 3.59
N ARG A 206 4.63 -20.88 4.56
CA ARG A 206 4.39 -21.20 5.96
C ARG A 206 3.28 -20.34 6.53
N ALA A 207 3.28 -19.04 6.22
CA ALA A 207 2.23 -18.14 6.69
C ALA A 207 1.94 -16.99 5.71
N GLY A 208 0.69 -16.54 5.69
CA GLY A 208 0.22 -15.44 4.86
C GLY A 208 -0.76 -14.56 5.64
N LEU A 209 -0.68 -13.24 5.46
CA LEU A 209 -1.61 -12.31 6.10
C LEU A 209 -2.09 -11.26 5.10
N LYS A 210 -3.39 -11.28 4.78
CA LYS A 210 -4.09 -10.26 3.99
C LYS A 210 -4.76 -9.26 4.92
N VAL A 211 -4.35 -8.00 4.84
CA VAL A 211 -4.84 -6.91 5.71
C VAL A 211 -5.51 -5.86 4.86
N HIS A 212 -6.80 -5.66 5.08
CA HIS A 212 -7.57 -4.67 4.35
C HIS A 212 -7.66 -3.32 5.05
N LEU A 213 -7.74 -2.25 4.24
CA LEU A 213 -8.20 -0.95 4.73
C LEU A 213 -9.68 -1.08 5.14
N ARG A 214 -9.99 -0.64 6.37
CA ARG A 214 -11.34 -0.69 6.95
C ARG A 214 -11.72 0.67 7.50
N GLY A 215 -13.00 1.01 7.45
CA GLY A 215 -13.53 2.24 8.05
C GLY A 215 -14.45 3.00 7.11
N ARG A 216 -14.58 4.31 7.37
CA ARG A 216 -15.32 5.25 6.52
C ARG A 216 -14.51 6.53 6.39
N LEU A 217 -14.29 6.96 5.16
CA LEU A 217 -13.76 8.27 4.82
C LEU A 217 -14.52 8.78 3.60
N TRP A 218 -15.21 9.91 3.78
CA TRP A 218 -16.15 10.44 2.79
C TRP A 218 -17.20 9.39 2.39
N GLU A 219 -17.45 9.19 1.10
CA GLU A 219 -18.35 8.18 0.56
C GLU A 219 -17.77 6.75 0.62
N ARG A 220 -16.46 6.58 0.78
CA ARG A 220 -15.82 5.26 0.85
C ARG A 220 -16.05 4.65 2.22
N SER A 221 -16.66 3.47 2.27
CA SER A 221 -16.84 2.73 3.52
C SER A 221 -16.86 1.23 3.28
N GLY A 222 -16.28 0.48 4.21
CA GLY A 222 -16.09 -0.95 4.05
C GLY A 222 -15.55 -1.62 5.30
N GLN A 223 -15.92 -2.90 5.44
CA GLN A 223 -15.51 -3.77 6.54
C GLN A 223 -15.00 -5.14 6.03
N PRO A 224 -14.11 -5.15 5.01
CA PRO A 224 -13.60 -6.39 4.41
C PRO A 224 -12.80 -7.23 5.42
N THR A 225 -13.13 -8.51 5.52
CA THR A 225 -12.48 -9.46 6.42
C THR A 225 -11.04 -9.70 5.99
N ALA A 226 -10.11 -9.65 6.94
CA ALA A 226 -8.73 -10.06 6.73
C ALA A 226 -8.62 -11.58 6.62
N LEU A 227 -7.61 -12.06 5.89
CA LEU A 227 -7.28 -13.49 5.77
C LEU A 227 -5.98 -13.75 6.52
N ALA A 228 -6.00 -14.70 7.44
CA ALA A 228 -4.81 -15.28 8.05
C ALA A 228 -4.63 -16.72 7.58
N PHE A 229 -3.45 -17.02 7.05
CA PHE A 229 -3.05 -18.35 6.62
C PHE A 229 -1.84 -18.81 7.44
N ASP A 230 -1.92 -20.01 8.02
CA ASP A 230 -0.87 -20.61 8.83
C ASP A 230 -0.82 -22.12 8.60
N ALA A 231 0.30 -22.61 8.07
CA ALA A 231 0.60 -24.02 7.87
C ALA A 231 -0.56 -24.82 7.22
N GLY A 232 -1.21 -24.25 6.20
CA GLY A 232 -2.31 -24.89 5.47
C GLY A 232 -3.71 -24.60 6.01
N ARG A 233 -3.84 -23.94 7.16
CA ARG A 233 -5.13 -23.50 7.73
C ARG A 233 -5.36 -22.04 7.37
N SER A 234 -6.55 -21.72 6.86
CA SER A 234 -7.00 -20.35 6.65
C SER A 234 -8.08 -19.97 7.66
N THR A 235 -8.05 -18.73 8.12
CA THR A 235 -9.09 -18.12 8.95
C THR A 235 -9.38 -16.72 8.44
N HIS A 236 -10.65 -16.37 8.41
CA HIS A 236 -11.09 -15.00 8.15
C HIS A 236 -11.38 -14.29 9.45
N SER A 237 -11.08 -13.00 9.49
CA SER A 237 -11.38 -12.17 10.64
C SER A 237 -12.89 -11.86 10.74
N ALA A 238 -13.34 -11.39 11.90
CA ALA A 238 -14.72 -10.97 12.08
C ALA A 238 -15.06 -9.77 11.17
N SER A 239 -16.33 -9.68 10.75
CA SER A 239 -16.84 -8.54 9.97
C SER A 239 -17.25 -7.34 10.84
N ASP A 240 -16.86 -7.32 12.12
CA ASP A 240 -17.24 -6.28 13.08
C ASP A 240 -16.78 -4.87 12.67
N ARG A 241 -17.56 -3.86 13.09
CA ARG A 241 -17.22 -2.47 12.81
C ARG A 241 -15.97 -2.04 13.58
N GLY A 242 -15.09 -1.30 12.90
CA GLY A 242 -13.96 -0.61 13.50
C GLY A 242 -12.59 -1.16 13.08
N ALA A 243 -11.56 -0.70 13.78
CA ALA A 243 -10.20 -1.17 13.61
C ALA A 243 -10.07 -2.62 14.08
N GLN A 244 -9.22 -3.40 13.40
CA GLN A 244 -9.05 -4.81 13.68
C GLN A 244 -7.57 -5.17 13.70
N LEU A 245 -7.19 -6.01 14.66
CA LEU A 245 -5.88 -6.63 14.75
C LEU A 245 -6.03 -8.12 14.52
N VAL A 246 -5.25 -8.66 13.59
CA VAL A 246 -5.19 -10.11 13.30
C VAL A 246 -3.79 -10.59 13.61
N ASN A 247 -3.70 -11.63 14.44
CA ASN A 247 -2.43 -12.20 14.89
C ASN A 247 -2.30 -13.63 14.39
N ILE A 248 -1.13 -13.94 13.83
CA ILE A 248 -0.70 -15.30 13.50
C ILE A 248 0.48 -15.63 14.42
N TRP A 249 0.44 -16.79 15.06
CA TRP A 249 1.49 -17.27 15.96
C TRP A 249 2.25 -18.40 15.26
N LEU A 250 3.50 -18.13 14.89
CA LEU A 250 4.38 -19.03 14.12
C LEU A 250 5.36 -19.79 15.00
#